data_AF-A0A9X1D4U5-F1
#
_entry.id   AF-A0A9X1D4U5-F1
#
_cell.length_a   1.000
_cell.length_b   1.000
_cell.length_c   1.000
_cell.angle_alpha   90.00
_cell.angle_beta   90.00
_cell.angle_gamma   90.00
#
_symmetry.space_group_name_H-M   'P 1'
#
loop_
_entity.id
_entity.type
_entity.pdbx_description
1 polymer ?
#
loop_
_entity_poly.entity_id
_entity_poly.type
_entity_poly.pdbx_seq_one_letter_code
_entity_poly.pdbx_strand_id
1 'polypeptide(L)'
;MDKLIPATVQDGSARAQITDKKADVLLENALSALASGTRRGIVQSFPIKGADGKPSSVAHLLPVRGSAHDLFSRMNSILVVMPLPGPGAPPVKVLQALFDLTPSEARIASALADGRTIDAIGMDFGIARETVRSHLRSIFAKSGVSKQSSLVRLLLGVTLPRPGS
;
A
#
# COMPACT_ATOMS: atom_id res chain seq x y z
N MET A 1 6.56 22.75 18.62
CA MET A 1 5.31 21.98 18.44
C MET A 1 5.32 21.47 17.02
N ASP A 2 5.74 20.22 16.84
CA ASP A 2 5.93 19.61 15.52
C ASP A 2 4.61 19.44 14.78
N LYS A 3 4.61 19.79 13.50
CA LYS A 3 3.47 19.59 12.61
C LYS A 3 3.21 18.08 12.49
N LEU A 4 2.17 17.62 13.19
CA LEU A 4 1.64 16.26 13.11
C LEU A 4 1.12 15.90 11.70
N ILE A 5 0.94 16.91 10.84
CA ILE A 5 0.47 16.77 9.47
C ILE A 5 1.63 17.06 8.51
N PRO A 6 2.08 16.09 7.69
CA PRO A 6 3.13 16.32 6.71
C PRO A 6 2.68 17.40 5.72
N ALA A 7 3.61 18.24 5.26
CA ALA A 7 3.32 19.38 4.36
C ALA A 7 2.74 19.02 2.98
N THR A 8 2.55 17.73 2.72
CA THR A 8 1.91 17.16 1.53
C THR A 8 0.42 16.93 1.73
N VAL A 9 -0.05 17.03 2.99
CA VAL A 9 -1.44 16.87 3.40
C VAL A 9 -1.92 18.21 3.98
N GLN A 10 -3.06 18.68 3.50
CA GLN A 10 -3.78 19.82 4.06
C GLN A 10 -5.06 19.31 4.74
N ASP A 11 -5.33 19.74 5.97
CA ASP A 11 -6.61 19.44 6.62
C ASP A 11 -7.67 20.39 6.05
N GLY A 12 -8.48 19.89 5.12
CA GLY A 12 -9.61 20.62 4.57
C GLY A 12 -10.82 20.52 5.50
N SER A 13 -11.70 21.53 5.47
CA SER A 13 -12.87 21.64 6.35
C SER A 13 -13.85 20.45 6.35
N ALA A 14 -13.70 19.49 5.42
CA ALA A 14 -14.45 18.25 5.36
C ALA A 14 -13.60 16.96 5.23
N ARG A 15 -12.35 17.06 4.76
CA ARG A 15 -11.42 15.92 4.60
C ARG A 15 -9.97 16.39 4.47
N ALA A 16 -9.03 15.51 4.80
CA ALA A 16 -7.63 15.68 4.40
C ALA A 16 -7.50 15.69 2.86
N GLN A 17 -6.76 16.66 2.35
CA GLN A 17 -6.44 16.85 0.93
C GLN A 17 -4.95 16.61 0.69
N ILE A 18 -4.61 16.07 -0.48
CA ILE A 18 -3.21 15.89 -0.90
C ILE A 18 -2.86 16.97 -1.92
N THR A 19 -1.68 17.59 -1.77
CA THR A 19 -1.24 18.70 -2.65
C THR A 19 -1.15 18.30 -4.13
N ASP A 20 -0.77 17.06 -4.42
CA ASP A 20 -0.80 16.50 -5.78
C ASP A 20 -2.25 16.21 -6.21
N LYS A 21 -2.77 16.98 -7.17
CA LYS A 21 -4.13 16.83 -7.72
C LYS A 21 -4.45 15.41 -8.19
N LYS A 22 -3.48 14.69 -8.77
CA LYS A 22 -3.73 13.31 -9.23
C LYS A 22 -3.90 12.37 -8.04
N ALA A 23 -3.07 12.54 -7.01
CA ALA A 23 -3.16 11.76 -5.79
C ALA A 23 -4.42 12.10 -4.98
N ASP A 24 -4.85 13.37 -4.96
CA ASP A 24 -6.08 13.78 -4.28
C ASP A 24 -7.33 13.12 -4.89
N VAL A 25 -7.40 13.05 -6.23
CA VAL A 25 -8.46 12.31 -6.93
C VAL A 25 -8.42 10.82 -6.59
N LEU A 26 -7.24 10.22 -6.44
CA LEU A 26 -7.12 8.81 -6.03
C LEU A 26 -7.57 8.60 -4.58
N LEU A 27 -7.25 9.53 -3.68
CA LEU A 27 -7.72 9.54 -2.29
C LEU A 27 -9.24 9.66 -2.22
N GLU A 28 -9.84 10.59 -2.95
CA GLU A 28 -11.29 10.79 -3.00
C GLU A 28 -12.03 9.54 -3.49
N ASN A 29 -11.52 8.90 -4.56
CA ASN A 29 -12.06 7.65 -5.06
C ASN A 29 -11.93 6.52 -4.03
N ALA A 30 -10.82 6.47 -3.28
CA ALA A 30 -10.61 5.47 -2.25
C ALA A 30 -11.55 5.66 -1.06
N LEU A 31 -11.69 6.89 -0.57
CA LEU A 31 -12.65 7.23 0.49
C LEU A 31 -14.09 6.92 0.08
N SER A 32 -14.46 7.23 -1.17
CA SER A 32 -15.79 6.92 -1.71
C SER A 32 -16.06 5.41 -1.77
N ALA A 33 -15.07 4.62 -2.17
CA ALA A 33 -15.18 3.15 -2.24
C ALA A 33 -15.26 2.48 -0.85
N LEU A 34 -14.64 3.10 0.17
CA LEU A 34 -14.80 2.67 1.56
C LEU A 34 -16.18 3.03 2.11
N ALA A 35 -16.66 4.24 1.83
CA ALA A 35 -17.98 4.70 2.25
C ALA A 35 -19.12 3.87 1.62
N SER A 36 -18.98 3.48 0.35
CA SER A 36 -19.95 2.62 -0.35
C SER A 36 -19.85 1.13 0.03
N GLY A 37 -18.84 0.75 0.82
CA GLY A 37 -18.60 -0.63 1.23
C GLY A 37 -18.01 -1.56 0.15
N THR A 38 -17.80 -1.06 -1.08
CA THR A 38 -17.40 -1.85 -2.25
C THR A 38 -15.96 -2.41 -2.14
N ARG A 39 -15.11 -1.77 -1.32
CA ARG A 39 -13.73 -2.21 -1.06
C ARG A 39 -13.41 -2.40 0.42
N ARG A 40 -14.40 -2.87 1.20
CA ARG A 40 -14.20 -3.14 2.63
C ARG A 40 -13.04 -4.10 2.85
N GLY A 41 -12.13 -3.70 3.74
CA GLY A 41 -10.97 -4.52 4.10
C GLY A 41 -9.85 -4.51 3.07
N ILE A 42 -9.92 -3.75 1.97
CA ILE A 42 -8.85 -3.69 0.98
C ILE A 42 -7.98 -2.46 1.22
N VAL A 43 -6.67 -2.67 1.28
CA VAL A 43 -5.68 -1.59 1.39
C VAL A 43 -5.54 -0.91 0.04
N GLN A 44 -5.74 0.39 -0.02
CA GLN A 44 -5.62 1.17 -1.25
C GLN A 44 -4.35 2.01 -1.22
N SER A 45 -3.46 1.80 -2.19
CA SER A 45 -2.21 2.56 -2.27
C SER A 45 -2.14 3.38 -3.55
N PHE A 46 -1.61 4.59 -3.46
CA PHE A 46 -1.43 5.47 -4.61
C PHE A 46 -0.20 6.38 -4.45
N PRO A 47 0.46 6.73 -5.56
CA PRO A 47 1.64 7.58 -5.52
C PRO A 47 1.23 9.03 -5.28
N ILE A 48 2.03 9.73 -4.51
CA ILE A 48 2.01 11.18 -4.38
C ILE A 48 3.29 11.71 -5.01
N LYS A 49 3.16 12.51 -6.06
CA LYS A 49 4.34 13.18 -6.62
C LYS A 49 4.91 14.18 -5.61
N GLY A 50 6.23 14.18 -5.48
CA GLY A 50 6.93 15.22 -4.75
C GLY A 50 6.64 16.60 -5.37
N ALA A 51 6.43 17.59 -4.51
CA ALA A 51 6.36 19.00 -4.88
C ALA A 51 7.46 19.76 -4.14
N ASP A 52 7.99 20.82 -4.76
CA ASP A 52 8.95 21.75 -4.16
C ASP A 52 10.19 21.08 -3.54
N GLY A 53 10.84 20.18 -4.30
CA GLY A 53 12.08 19.50 -3.86
C GLY A 53 11.88 18.37 -2.84
N LYS A 54 10.63 18.03 -2.49
CA LYS A 54 10.33 16.90 -1.59
C LYS A 54 10.34 15.56 -2.35
N PRO A 55 10.71 14.45 -1.70
CA PRO A 55 10.67 13.13 -2.31
C PRO A 55 9.22 12.73 -2.64
N SER A 56 9.05 12.01 -3.75
CA SER A 56 7.79 11.30 -4.04
C SER A 56 7.44 10.40 -2.86
N SER A 57 6.16 10.27 -2.57
CA SER A 57 5.65 9.48 -1.44
C SER A 57 4.61 8.48 -1.93
N VAL A 58 4.31 7.46 -1.13
CA VAL A 58 3.13 6.60 -1.35
C VAL A 58 2.19 6.82 -0.19
N ALA A 59 0.92 7.04 -0.53
CA ALA A 59 -0.17 7.04 0.43
C ALA A 59 -0.84 5.66 0.44
N HIS A 60 -1.05 5.13 1.64
CA HIS A 60 -1.79 3.90 1.89
C HIS A 60 -3.01 4.21 2.75
N LEU A 61 -4.19 3.85 2.25
CA LEU A 61 -5.44 3.93 2.97
C LEU A 61 -5.77 2.54 3.53
N LEU A 62 -5.60 2.40 4.84
CA LEU A 62 -5.80 1.17 5.60
C LEU A 62 -7.22 1.18 6.21
N PRO A 63 -8.06 0.17 5.97
CA PRO A 63 -9.33 0.05 6.67
C PRO A 63 -9.11 -0.36 8.13
N VAL A 64 -9.83 0.26 9.06
CA VAL A 64 -9.79 -0.13 10.49
C VAL A 64 -10.62 -1.41 10.65
N ARG A 65 -10.00 -2.51 11.13
CA ARG A 65 -10.67 -3.80 11.39
C ARG A 65 -10.71 -4.10 12.90
N GLY A 66 -11.71 -4.85 13.35
CA GLY A 66 -11.75 -5.43 14.71
C GLY A 66 -12.25 -4.49 15.82
N SER A 67 -11.90 -4.80 17.08
CA SER A 67 -12.36 -4.13 18.32
C SER A 67 -11.97 -2.64 18.44
N ALA A 68 -11.09 -2.14 17.58
CA ALA A 68 -10.84 -0.70 17.43
C ALA A 68 -12.04 0.05 16.83
N HIS A 69 -12.94 -0.65 16.15
CA HIS A 69 -14.21 -0.08 15.66
C HIS A 69 -15.17 0.28 16.81
N ASP A 70 -15.08 -0.39 17.97
CA ASP A 70 -15.92 -0.08 19.13
C ASP A 70 -15.43 1.13 19.93
N LEU A 71 -14.11 1.38 19.96
CA LEU A 71 -13.51 2.54 20.64
C LEU A 71 -13.47 3.78 19.74
N PHE A 72 -13.45 3.59 18.42
CA PHE A 72 -13.42 4.65 17.41
C PHE A 72 -14.56 4.47 16.39
N SER A 73 -15.82 4.37 16.84
CA SER A 73 -17.00 4.05 16.01
C SER A 73 -17.29 5.00 14.83
N ARG A 74 -16.45 6.02 14.61
CA ARG A 74 -16.50 6.96 13.49
C ARG A 74 -15.26 6.92 12.57
N MET A 75 -14.18 6.20 12.91
CA MET A 75 -12.98 6.09 12.08
C MET A 75 -13.05 4.82 11.22
N ASN A 76 -13.24 5.01 9.92
CA ASN A 76 -13.36 3.91 8.96
C ASN A 76 -12.02 3.54 8.31
N SER A 77 -11.01 4.41 8.41
CA SER A 77 -9.71 4.22 7.77
C SER A 77 -8.58 5.06 8.37
N ILE A 78 -7.34 4.61 8.18
CA ILE A 78 -6.10 5.30 8.49
C ILE A 78 -5.37 5.62 7.18
N LEU A 79 -4.93 6.86 6.99
CA LEU A 79 -4.07 7.26 5.87
C LEU A 79 -2.60 7.30 6.35
N VAL A 80 -1.75 6.46 5.76
CA VAL A 80 -0.31 6.42 6.00
C VAL A 80 0.41 6.98 4.79
N VAL A 81 1.17 8.05 4.95
CA VAL A 81 1.99 8.64 3.89
C VAL A 81 3.45 8.35 4.19
N MET A 82 4.14 7.67 3.29
CA MET A 82 5.57 7.38 3.42
C MET A 82 6.35 7.96 2.26
N PRO A 83 7.44 8.71 2.53
CA PRO A 83 8.36 9.11 1.48
C PRO A 83 8.99 7.86 0.86
N LEU A 84 9.02 7.79 -0.47
CA LEU A 84 9.79 6.79 -1.20
C LEU A 84 11.26 7.16 -1.08
N PRO A 85 12.10 6.32 -0.44
CA PRO A 85 13.53 6.53 -0.42
C PRO A 85 14.12 6.19 -1.79
N GLY A 86 13.99 7.09 -2.77
CA GLY A 86 14.56 6.89 -4.11
C GLY A 86 14.09 5.59 -4.81
N PRO A 87 14.79 5.14 -5.86
CA PRO A 87 14.50 3.87 -6.52
C PRO A 87 14.79 2.68 -5.60
N GLY A 88 13.79 1.85 -5.29
CA GLY A 88 13.94 0.59 -4.53
C GLY A 88 12.62 0.06 -3.96
N ALA A 89 12.58 -1.22 -3.57
CA ALA A 89 11.43 -1.81 -2.89
C ALA A 89 11.15 -1.17 -1.51
N PRO A 90 9.87 -1.12 -1.07
CA PRO A 90 9.54 -0.66 0.26
C PRO A 90 10.17 -1.53 1.35
N PRO A 91 10.55 -0.96 2.52
CA PRO A 91 11.11 -1.73 3.62
C PRO A 91 10.17 -2.85 4.08
N VAL A 92 10.74 -4.02 4.43
CA VAL A 92 9.98 -5.21 4.88
C VAL A 92 9.00 -4.89 6.01
N LYS A 93 9.40 -4.10 7.01
CA LYS A 93 8.54 -3.71 8.14
C LYS A 93 7.30 -2.93 7.70
N VAL A 94 7.44 -2.10 6.67
CA VAL A 94 6.33 -1.34 6.09
C VAL A 94 5.35 -2.30 5.44
N LEU A 95 5.84 -3.26 4.65
CA LEU A 95 4.98 -4.24 3.98
C LEU A 95 4.20 -5.13 4.96
N GLN A 96 4.82 -5.48 6.08
CA GLN A 96 4.15 -6.20 7.17
C GLN A 96 2.98 -5.39 7.74
N ALA A 97 3.24 -4.12 8.09
CA ALA A 97 2.24 -3.26 8.70
C ALA A 97 1.10 -2.89 7.73
N LEU A 98 1.41 -2.73 6.44
CA LEU A 98 0.42 -2.32 5.45
C LEU A 98 -0.52 -3.44 5.03
N PHE A 99 -0.01 -4.66 4.86
CA PHE A 99 -0.76 -5.77 4.26
C PHE A 99 -0.89 -6.98 5.20
N ASP A 100 -0.63 -6.83 6.50
CA ASP A 100 -0.63 -7.93 7.47
C ASP A 100 0.24 -9.12 7.03
N LEU A 101 1.36 -8.84 6.35
CA LEU A 101 2.28 -9.86 5.89
C LEU A 101 3.12 -10.39 7.06
N THR A 102 3.36 -11.70 7.04
CA THR A 102 4.39 -12.32 7.87
C THR A 102 5.78 -11.84 7.44
N PRO A 103 6.81 -12.01 8.28
CA PRO A 103 8.18 -11.66 7.91
C PRO A 103 8.66 -12.30 6.60
N SER A 104 8.34 -13.57 6.37
CA SER A 104 8.73 -14.27 5.15
C SER A 104 7.99 -13.74 3.92
N GLU A 105 6.68 -13.49 4.04
CA GLU A 105 5.88 -12.92 2.95
C GLU A 105 6.36 -11.51 2.55
N ALA A 106 6.67 -10.66 3.54
CA ALA A 106 7.16 -9.32 3.28
C ALA A 106 8.54 -9.31 2.60
N ARG A 107 9.43 -10.25 2.92
CA ARG A 107 10.71 -10.38 2.23
C ARG A 107 10.54 -10.84 0.78
N ILE A 108 9.66 -11.80 0.53
CA ILE A 108 9.34 -12.26 -0.84
C ILE A 108 8.71 -11.13 -1.65
N ALA A 109 7.78 -10.37 -1.07
CA ALA A 109 7.17 -9.21 -1.71
C ALA A 109 8.20 -8.12 -2.04
N SER A 110 9.13 -7.83 -1.12
CA SER A 110 10.23 -6.88 -1.35
C SER A 110 11.13 -7.33 -2.51
N ALA A 111 11.60 -8.58 -2.49
CA ALA A 111 12.46 -9.12 -3.55
C ALA A 111 11.76 -9.09 -4.93
N LEU A 112 10.45 -9.34 -4.95
CA LEU A 112 9.64 -9.23 -6.16
C LEU A 112 9.55 -7.78 -6.66
N ALA A 113 9.40 -6.80 -5.76
CA ALA A 113 9.38 -5.39 -6.10
C ALA A 113 10.76 -4.89 -6.61
N ASP A 114 11.85 -5.52 -6.16
CA ASP A 114 13.21 -5.31 -6.70
C ASP A 114 13.44 -6.01 -8.06
N GLY A 115 12.41 -6.61 -8.65
CA GLY A 115 12.47 -7.23 -9.98
C GLY A 115 13.07 -8.65 -9.99
N ARG A 116 13.24 -9.29 -8.83
CA ARG A 116 13.70 -10.68 -8.77
C ARG A 116 12.66 -11.64 -9.35
N THR A 117 13.12 -12.65 -10.06
CA THR A 117 12.27 -13.74 -10.56
C THR A 117 11.93 -14.71 -9.44
N ILE A 118 10.86 -15.49 -9.60
CA ILE A 118 10.47 -16.53 -8.63
C ILE A 118 11.60 -17.54 -8.41
N ASP A 119 12.34 -17.88 -9.47
CA ASP A 119 13.47 -18.82 -9.39
C ASP A 119 14.64 -18.21 -8.59
N ALA A 120 14.97 -16.93 -8.83
CA ALA A 120 15.99 -16.23 -8.06
C ALA A 120 15.60 -16.11 -6.58
N ILE A 121 14.32 -15.81 -6.29
CA ILE A 121 13.82 -15.79 -4.91
C ILE A 121 13.91 -17.18 -4.27
N GLY A 122 13.63 -18.25 -5.01
CA GLY A 122 13.80 -19.61 -4.49
C GLY A 122 15.26 -19.89 -4.08
N MET A 123 16.20 -19.49 -4.94
CA MET A 123 17.65 -19.62 -4.66
C MET A 123 18.08 -18.77 -3.46
N ASP A 124 17.72 -17.49 -3.44
CA ASP A 124 18.12 -16.53 -2.40
C ASP A 124 17.62 -16.93 -1.01
N PHE A 125 16.44 -17.56 -0.94
CA PHE A 125 15.79 -17.94 0.32
C PHE A 125 15.98 -19.42 0.67
N GLY A 126 16.66 -20.20 -0.18
CA GLY A 126 16.86 -21.64 0.04
C GLY A 126 15.56 -22.44 0.04
N ILE A 127 14.56 -22.02 -0.74
CA ILE A 127 13.24 -22.65 -0.80
C ILE A 127 12.87 -23.04 -2.24
N ALA A 128 12.04 -24.07 -2.39
CA ALA A 128 11.57 -24.50 -3.69
C ALA A 128 10.70 -23.43 -4.37
N ARG A 129 10.73 -23.39 -5.71
CA ARG A 129 9.88 -22.51 -6.53
C ARG A 129 8.40 -22.61 -6.18
N GLU A 130 7.92 -23.82 -5.90
CA GLU A 130 6.53 -24.05 -5.49
C GLU A 130 6.21 -23.46 -4.12
N THR A 131 7.18 -23.45 -3.20
CA THR A 131 7.05 -22.77 -1.90
C THR A 131 6.93 -21.26 -2.09
N VAL A 132 7.75 -20.66 -2.96
CA VAL A 132 7.63 -19.23 -3.32
C VAL A 132 6.23 -18.93 -3.90
N ARG A 133 5.72 -19.78 -4.80
CA ARG A 133 4.37 -19.65 -5.36
C ARG A 133 3.28 -19.73 -4.29
N SER A 134 3.43 -20.63 -3.31
CA SER A 134 2.51 -20.74 -2.17
C SER A 134 2.49 -19.44 -1.36
N HIS A 135 3.66 -18.88 -1.02
CA HIS A 135 3.73 -17.59 -0.35
C HIS A 135 3.08 -16.46 -1.17
N LEU A 136 3.29 -16.43 -2.49
CA LEU A 136 2.66 -15.42 -3.35
C LEU A 136 1.12 -15.50 -3.33
N ARG A 137 0.53 -16.70 -3.23
CA ARG A 137 -0.93 -16.84 -3.08
C ARG A 137 -1.43 -16.18 -1.78
N SER A 138 -0.73 -16.40 -0.67
CA SER A 138 -1.07 -15.76 0.61
C SER A 138 -0.90 -14.25 0.53
N ILE A 139 0.17 -13.77 -0.09
CA ILE A 139 0.42 -12.33 -0.30
C ILE A 139 -0.70 -11.72 -1.14
N PHE A 140 -1.11 -12.36 -2.25
CA PHE A 140 -2.21 -11.91 -3.10
C PHE A 140 -3.53 -11.80 -2.34
N ALA A 141 -3.87 -12.79 -1.52
CA ALA A 141 -5.07 -12.76 -0.70
C ALA A 141 -5.04 -11.59 0.31
N LYS A 142 -3.89 -11.36 0.95
CA LYS A 142 -3.72 -10.30 1.96
C LYS A 142 -3.64 -8.89 1.39
N SER A 143 -3.05 -8.74 0.21
CA SER A 143 -2.90 -7.45 -0.50
C SER A 143 -4.08 -7.09 -1.41
N GLY A 144 -5.02 -8.02 -1.62
CA GLY A 144 -6.22 -7.79 -2.43
C GLY A 144 -5.97 -7.73 -3.94
N VAL A 145 -4.83 -8.23 -4.42
CA VAL A 145 -4.49 -8.31 -5.85
C VAL A 145 -4.30 -9.75 -6.29
N SER A 146 -4.64 -10.06 -7.54
CA SER A 146 -4.60 -11.44 -8.07
C SER A 146 -3.46 -11.70 -9.07
N LYS A 147 -2.66 -10.68 -9.40
CA LYS A 147 -1.57 -10.77 -10.40
C LYS A 147 -0.25 -10.27 -9.82
N GLN A 148 0.85 -10.95 -10.18
CA GLN A 148 2.22 -10.56 -9.79
C GLN A 148 2.55 -9.12 -10.22
N SER A 149 2.21 -8.73 -11.44
CA SER A 149 2.43 -7.36 -11.93
C SER A 149 1.61 -6.31 -11.18
N SER A 150 0.39 -6.66 -10.75
CA SER A 150 -0.44 -5.79 -9.90
C SER A 150 0.14 -5.65 -8.49
N LEU A 151 0.72 -6.73 -7.94
CA LEU A 151 1.43 -6.68 -6.66
C LEU A 151 2.67 -5.79 -6.75
N VAL A 152 3.52 -5.97 -7.76
CA VAL A 152 4.71 -5.12 -7.96
C VAL A 152 4.32 -3.64 -8.09
N ARG A 153 3.26 -3.35 -8.85
CA ARG A 153 2.70 -1.99 -8.98
C ARG A 153 2.22 -1.44 -7.64
N LEU A 154 1.46 -2.22 -6.87
CA LEU A 154 0.99 -1.85 -5.54
C LEU A 154 2.15 -1.53 -4.60
N LEU A 155 3.18 -2.37 -4.60
CA LEU A 155 4.37 -2.22 -3.76
C LEU A 155 5.20 -1.00 -4.15
N LEU A 156 5.37 -0.74 -5.45
CA LEU A 156 6.10 0.43 -5.94
C LEU A 156 5.24 1.72 -5.89
N GLY A 157 3.99 1.64 -5.42
CA GLY A 157 3.05 2.75 -5.44
C GLY A 157 2.68 3.21 -6.86
N VAL A 158 2.94 2.41 -7.89
CA VAL A 158 2.65 2.75 -9.28
C VAL A 158 1.23 2.30 -9.60
N THR A 159 0.26 3.21 -9.46
CA THR A 159 -1.14 3.15 -9.98
C THR A 159 -1.68 1.74 -10.31
N LEU A 160 -2.57 1.21 -9.48
CA LEU A 160 -3.33 0.01 -9.81
C LEU A 160 -4.21 0.24 -11.06
N PRO A 161 -4.10 -0.58 -12.13
CA PRO A 161 -5.11 -0.61 -13.16
C PRO A 161 -6.42 -1.14 -12.56
N ARG A 162 -7.56 -0.62 -13.05
CA ARG A 162 -8.89 -1.08 -12.65
C ARG A 162 -8.99 -2.61 -12.89
N PRO A 163 -9.50 -3.41 -11.93
CA PRO A 163 -9.86 -4.78 -12.24
C PRO A 163 -11.03 -4.76 -13.25
N GLY A 164 -10.82 -5.34 -14.43
CA GLY A 164 -11.88 -5.56 -15.43
C GLY A 164 -11.85 -4.66 -16.68
N SER A 165 -10.71 -4.53 -17.36
CA SER A 165 -10.67 -4.16 -18.78
C SER A 165 -10.32 -5.37 -19.63
#